data_AF-A0A3B8ZG08-F1
#
_entry.id   AF-A0A3B8ZG08-F1
#
_cell.length_a   1.000
_cell.length_b   1.000
_cell.length_c   1.000
_cell.angle_alpha   90.00
_cell.angle_beta   90.00
_cell.angle_gamma   90.00
#
_symmetry.space_group_name_H-M   'P 1'
#
loop_
_entity.id
_entity.type
_entity.pdbx_description
1 polymer ?
#
loop_
_entity_poly.entity_id
_entity_poly.type
_entity_poly.pdbx_seq_one_letter_code
_entity_poly.pdbx_strand_id
1 'polypeptide(L)'
;MKTFIGWERIFFILLPVALVACSPASLSPEQISEQLVTVEDYKRAEQFLAANTSKIVYDVIINEYWQEDERLVYQKSTSQGYNYILVDLTSSGKSPLFDHARLAELLSTYTEKDTKENNLDLTQIEITNDREFVEFNF
;
A
#
# COMPACT_ATOMS: atom_id res chain seq x y z
N MET A 1 -83.14 -33.04 12.48
CA MET A 1 -83.02 -34.37 11.84
C MET A 1 -81.81 -34.33 10.92
N LYS A 2 -80.73 -35.05 11.30
CA LYS A 2 -79.54 -35.50 10.54
C LYS A 2 -78.62 -34.41 9.92
N THR A 3 -77.52 -33.99 10.55
CA THR A 3 -76.16 -34.57 10.71
C THR A 3 -75.34 -34.76 9.43
N PHE A 4 -74.15 -34.14 9.45
CA PHE A 4 -72.86 -34.57 8.87
C PHE A 4 -72.68 -34.63 7.34
N ILE A 5 -72.00 -33.61 6.80
CA ILE A 5 -71.05 -33.67 5.68
C ILE A 5 -69.94 -32.71 6.15
N GLY A 6 -68.67 -33.04 6.33
CA GLY A 6 -67.81 -34.01 5.66
C GLY A 6 -66.50 -33.29 5.35
N TRP A 7 -65.83 -32.76 6.39
CA TRP A 7 -64.45 -32.25 6.32
C TRP A 7 -63.55 -33.46 6.06
N GLU A 8 -63.48 -33.93 4.83
CA GLU A 8 -62.57 -35.00 4.40
C GLU A 8 -62.12 -34.77 2.94
N ARG A 9 -62.52 -33.66 2.29
CA ARG A 9 -62.21 -33.38 0.88
C ARG A 9 -61.30 -32.16 0.66
N ILE A 10 -60.68 -31.66 1.73
CA ILE A 10 -59.67 -30.58 1.66
C ILE A 10 -58.25 -31.16 1.50
N PHE A 11 -58.08 -32.48 1.62
CA PHE A 11 -56.76 -33.10 1.66
C PHE A 11 -56.20 -33.60 0.31
N PHE A 12 -56.87 -33.36 -0.84
CA PHE A 12 -56.49 -34.08 -2.07
C PHE A 12 -56.33 -33.29 -3.37
N ILE A 13 -56.22 -31.97 -3.34
CA ILE A 13 -55.82 -31.19 -4.54
C ILE A 13 -54.93 -30.01 -4.12
N LEU A 14 -53.71 -30.27 -3.65
CA LEU A 14 -52.64 -29.25 -3.56
C LEU A 14 -51.23 -29.90 -3.54
N LEU A 15 -51.02 -31.01 -4.26
CA LEU A 15 -49.73 -31.73 -4.26
C LEU A 15 -49.15 -32.11 -5.64
N PRO A 16 -49.39 -31.35 -6.74
CA PRO A 16 -48.36 -31.34 -7.78
C PRO A 16 -48.15 -29.94 -8.39
N VAL A 17 -47.82 -28.93 -7.58
CA VAL A 17 -47.30 -27.64 -8.10
C VAL A 17 -45.86 -27.38 -7.62
N ALA A 18 -45.31 -28.23 -6.74
CA ALA A 18 -44.00 -28.00 -6.13
C ALA A 18 -42.80 -28.62 -6.87
N LEU A 19 -42.94 -29.07 -8.12
CA LEU A 19 -41.86 -29.78 -8.84
C LEU A 19 -41.39 -29.16 -10.16
N VAL A 20 -41.87 -27.98 -10.55
CA VAL A 20 -41.43 -27.31 -11.81
C VAL A 20 -40.60 -26.04 -11.56
N ALA A 21 -40.41 -25.61 -10.31
CA ALA A 21 -39.72 -24.35 -10.01
C ALA A 21 -38.18 -24.45 -9.90
N CYS A 22 -37.59 -25.64 -10.06
CA CYS A 22 -36.13 -25.82 -9.93
C CYS A 22 -35.54 -26.44 -11.20
N SER A 23 -35.82 -25.83 -12.36
CA SER A 23 -34.86 -25.91 -13.46
C SER A 23 -33.68 -25.00 -13.08
N PRO A 24 -32.44 -25.49 -12.96
CA PRO A 24 -31.31 -24.58 -12.99
C PRO A 24 -31.44 -23.84 -14.33
N ALA A 25 -31.65 -22.53 -14.29
CA ALA A 25 -31.45 -21.73 -15.47
C ALA A 25 -30.04 -22.09 -15.96
N SER A 26 -29.94 -22.69 -17.15
CA SER A 26 -28.67 -22.81 -17.83
C SER A 26 -28.12 -21.40 -17.89
N LEU A 27 -27.14 -21.11 -17.02
CA LEU A 27 -26.33 -19.91 -17.15
C LEU A 27 -25.70 -20.07 -18.52
N SER A 28 -26.24 -19.36 -19.52
CA SER A 28 -25.53 -19.15 -20.77
C SER A 28 -24.10 -18.79 -20.38
N PRO A 29 -23.06 -19.39 -21.00
CA PRO A 29 -21.69 -19.02 -20.71
C PRO A 29 -21.66 -17.49 -20.74
N GLU A 30 -21.30 -16.91 -19.60
CA GLU A 30 -21.10 -15.48 -19.45
C GLU A 30 -20.47 -14.99 -20.74
N GLN A 31 -21.17 -14.11 -21.44
CA GLN A 31 -20.55 -13.41 -22.54
C GLN A 31 -19.39 -12.68 -21.90
N ILE A 32 -18.18 -13.25 -22.01
CA ILE A 32 -16.94 -12.52 -21.90
C ILE A 32 -17.01 -11.58 -23.10
N SER A 33 -17.72 -10.48 -22.89
CA SER A 33 -17.55 -9.28 -23.67
C SER A 33 -16.08 -8.97 -23.49
N GLU A 34 -15.29 -9.11 -24.55
CA GLU A 34 -14.03 -8.40 -24.66
C GLU A 34 -14.41 -6.91 -24.61
N GLN A 35 -14.61 -6.39 -23.40
CA GLN A 35 -14.77 -4.98 -23.18
C GLN A 35 -13.45 -4.35 -23.62
N LEU A 36 -13.49 -3.78 -24.83
CA LEU A 36 -12.39 -3.04 -25.41
C LEU A 36 -12.01 -1.93 -24.43
N VAL A 37 -10.90 -2.13 -23.72
CA VAL A 37 -10.38 -1.14 -22.79
C VAL A 37 -9.93 0.07 -23.58
N THR A 38 -10.61 1.20 -23.38
CA THR A 38 -10.33 2.44 -24.07
C THR A 38 -9.27 3.26 -23.34
N VAL A 39 -8.71 4.27 -24.03
CA VAL A 39 -7.80 5.24 -23.40
C VAL A 39 -8.48 5.96 -22.23
N GLU A 40 -9.78 6.24 -22.33
CA GLU A 40 -10.48 6.94 -21.25
C GLU A 40 -10.74 6.03 -20.06
N ASP A 41 -10.81 4.72 -20.26
CA ASP A 41 -10.85 3.75 -19.17
C ASP A 41 -9.51 3.72 -18.43
N TYR A 42 -8.40 3.74 -19.16
CA TYR A 42 -7.05 3.84 -18.59
C TYR A 42 -6.85 5.13 -17.80
N LYS A 43 -7.23 6.30 -18.35
CA LYS A 43 -7.10 7.58 -17.63
C LYS A 43 -7.89 7.59 -16.33
N ARG A 44 -9.10 7.02 -16.32
CA ARG A 44 -9.86 6.87 -15.07
C ARG A 44 -9.18 5.92 -14.11
N ALA A 45 -8.67 4.79 -14.58
CA ALA A 45 -7.94 3.82 -13.75
C ALA A 45 -6.67 4.43 -13.12
N GLU A 46 -5.92 5.22 -13.87
CA GLU A 46 -4.70 5.91 -13.42
C GLU A 46 -4.95 6.82 -12.21
N GLN A 47 -6.12 7.49 -12.16
CA GLN A 47 -6.51 8.33 -11.01
C GLN A 47 -6.59 7.56 -9.70
N PHE A 48 -6.83 6.24 -9.75
CA PHE A 48 -6.86 5.37 -8.58
C PHE A 48 -5.49 4.78 -8.22
N LEU A 49 -4.48 4.90 -9.09
CA LEU A 49 -3.21 4.21 -8.93
C LEU A 49 -2.52 4.58 -7.61
N ALA A 50 -2.27 5.88 -7.37
CA ALA A 50 -1.54 6.35 -6.19
C ALA A 50 -2.20 5.92 -4.86
N ALA A 51 -3.53 6.00 -4.76
CA ALA A 51 -4.26 5.61 -3.56
C ALA A 51 -4.14 4.10 -3.26
N ASN A 52 -3.98 3.27 -4.30
CA ASN A 52 -3.85 1.82 -4.15
C ASN A 52 -2.41 1.35 -4.01
N THR A 53 -1.41 2.10 -4.52
CA THR A 53 -0.01 1.66 -4.55
C THR A 53 0.91 2.39 -3.58
N SER A 54 0.58 3.60 -3.14
CA SER A 54 1.46 4.43 -2.29
C SER A 54 1.98 3.74 -1.02
N LYS A 55 1.20 2.80 -0.45
CA LYS A 55 1.58 2.07 0.76
C LYS A 55 2.44 0.83 0.52
N ILE A 56 2.57 0.39 -0.73
CA ILE A 56 3.23 -0.88 -1.12
C ILE A 56 4.41 -0.67 -2.09
N VAL A 57 4.62 0.55 -2.55
CA VAL A 57 5.79 0.93 -3.35
C VAL A 57 6.87 1.45 -2.41
N TYR A 58 8.00 0.76 -2.38
CA TYR A 58 9.16 1.10 -1.56
C TYR A 58 10.38 1.35 -2.45
N ASP A 59 11.51 1.69 -1.84
CA ASP A 59 12.76 2.02 -2.52
C ASP A 59 12.68 3.26 -3.41
N VAL A 60 11.77 4.18 -3.08
CA VAL A 60 11.60 5.46 -3.76
C VAL A 60 12.41 6.53 -3.04
N ILE A 61 13.13 7.36 -3.79
CA ILE A 61 13.79 8.55 -3.25
C ILE A 61 12.71 9.58 -2.89
N ILE A 62 12.69 10.01 -1.64
CA ILE A 62 11.68 10.94 -1.11
C ILE A 62 12.26 12.32 -0.82
N ASN A 63 13.56 12.41 -0.51
CA ASN A 63 14.28 13.67 -0.32
C ASN A 63 15.71 13.55 -0.84
N GLU A 64 16.25 14.67 -1.30
CA GLU A 64 17.60 14.79 -1.85
C GLU A 64 18.29 16.01 -1.21
N TYR A 65 19.55 15.83 -0.81
CA TYR A 65 20.39 16.86 -0.21
C TYR A 65 21.74 16.85 -0.94
N TRP A 66 21.91 17.78 -1.88
CA TRP A 66 23.16 17.97 -2.59
C TRP A 66 24.21 18.59 -1.67
N GLN A 67 25.40 18.05 -1.71
CA GLN A 67 26.55 18.56 -0.96
C GLN A 67 27.32 19.57 -1.81
N GLU A 68 28.25 20.33 -1.21
CA GLU A 68 29.07 21.28 -1.97
C GLU A 68 29.97 20.59 -3.02
N ASP A 69 30.35 19.33 -2.79
CA ASP A 69 31.15 18.51 -3.69
C ASP A 69 30.29 17.53 -4.52
N GLU A 70 30.93 16.58 -5.22
CA GLU A 70 30.26 15.60 -6.09
C GLU A 70 29.55 14.48 -5.29
N ARG A 71 28.87 14.83 -4.20
CA ARG A 71 28.14 13.91 -3.35
C ARG A 71 26.66 14.28 -3.24
N LEU A 72 25.84 13.24 -3.13
CA LEU A 72 24.40 13.35 -2.89
C LEU A 72 24.06 12.52 -1.67
N VAL A 73 23.37 13.12 -0.71
CA VAL A 73 22.62 12.37 0.30
C VAL A 73 21.18 12.27 -0.17
N TYR A 74 20.61 11.07 -0.18
CA TYR A 74 19.18 10.92 -0.40
C TYR A 74 18.52 10.09 0.70
N GLN A 75 17.29 10.45 1.02
CA GLN A 75 16.41 9.64 1.84
C GLN A 75 15.55 8.78 0.92
N LYS A 76 15.47 7.48 1.20
CA LYS A 76 14.60 6.55 0.47
C LYS A 76 13.61 5.87 1.40
N SER A 77 12.40 5.60 0.88
CA SER A 77 11.44 4.74 1.54
C SER A 77 11.91 3.28 1.54
N THR A 78 11.49 2.55 2.55
CA THR A 78 11.65 1.11 2.71
C THR A 78 10.32 0.53 3.21
N SER A 79 10.20 -0.80 3.25
CA SER A 79 9.02 -1.44 3.85
C SER A 79 8.86 -1.18 5.35
N GLN A 80 9.91 -0.67 6.01
CA GLN A 80 9.94 -0.46 7.46
C GLN A 80 10.01 1.02 7.86
N GLY A 81 10.18 1.96 6.92
CA GLY A 81 10.43 3.38 7.22
C GLY A 81 11.40 3.98 6.21
N TYR A 82 12.45 4.66 6.65
CA TYR A 82 13.39 5.38 5.78
C TYR A 82 14.86 5.06 6.01
N ASN A 83 15.64 5.07 4.93
CA ASN A 83 17.10 4.99 4.96
C ASN A 83 17.75 6.25 4.36
N TYR A 84 18.88 6.68 4.93
CA TYR A 84 19.71 7.76 4.38
C TYR A 84 20.94 7.16 3.69
N ILE A 85 21.11 7.47 2.41
CA ILE A 85 22.16 6.94 1.57
C ILE A 85 23.05 8.07 1.09
N LEU A 86 24.35 7.90 1.26
CA LEU A 86 25.38 8.72 0.63
C LEU A 86 25.77 8.12 -0.71
N VAL A 87 25.81 8.96 -1.74
CA VAL A 87 26.33 8.65 -3.06
C VAL A 87 27.54 9.53 -3.32
N ASP A 88 28.64 8.92 -3.75
CA ASP A 88 29.83 9.60 -4.25
C ASP A 88 29.85 9.42 -5.77
N LEU A 89 29.65 10.52 -6.52
CA LEU A 89 29.51 10.48 -7.97
C LEU A 89 30.86 10.22 -8.67
N THR A 90 31.96 10.65 -8.07
CA THR A 90 33.32 10.43 -8.60
C THR A 90 33.67 8.94 -8.64
N SER A 91 33.35 8.21 -7.56
CA SER A 91 33.59 6.77 -7.44
C SER A 91 32.40 5.90 -7.87
N SER A 92 31.23 6.52 -8.11
CA SER A 92 29.95 5.82 -8.29
C SER A 92 29.57 4.89 -7.13
N GLY A 93 30.09 5.18 -5.93
CA GLY A 93 29.85 4.41 -4.71
C GLY A 93 28.56 4.82 -4.01
N LYS A 94 27.94 3.86 -3.30
CA LYS A 94 26.81 4.10 -2.40
C LYS A 94 27.06 3.44 -1.04
N SER A 95 26.73 4.14 0.03
CA SER A 95 26.78 3.61 1.39
C SER A 95 25.68 4.20 2.26
N PRO A 96 25.30 3.57 3.38
CA PRO A 96 24.54 4.26 4.43
C PRO A 96 25.27 5.54 4.84
N LEU A 97 24.52 6.60 5.14
CA LEU A 97 25.10 7.85 5.62
C LEU A 97 25.70 7.71 7.02
N PHE A 98 25.01 7.00 7.92
CA PHE A 98 25.42 6.73 9.30
C PHE A 98 24.79 5.42 9.80
N ASP A 99 25.14 5.01 11.02
CA ASP A 99 24.46 3.93 11.74
C ASP A 99 23.13 4.45 12.32
N HIS A 100 22.02 4.02 11.73
CA HIS A 100 20.67 4.44 12.09
C HIS A 100 20.27 4.05 13.52
N ALA A 101 20.63 2.84 13.94
CA ALA A 101 20.28 2.31 15.26
C ALA A 101 20.99 3.13 16.34
N ARG A 102 22.29 3.37 16.13
CA ARG A 102 23.11 4.19 17.03
C ARG A 102 22.61 5.63 17.10
N LEU A 103 22.27 6.25 15.97
CA LEU A 103 21.76 7.62 15.97
C LEU A 103 20.39 7.71 16.69
N ALA A 104 19.49 6.76 16.46
CA ALA A 104 18.19 6.72 17.14
C ALA A 104 18.32 6.61 18.66
N GLU A 105 19.26 5.79 19.16
CA GLU A 105 19.56 5.67 20.59
C GLU A 105 20.03 7.00 21.18
N LEU A 106 20.98 7.67 20.50
CA LEU A 106 21.51 8.96 20.92
C LEU A 106 20.41 10.05 20.93
N LEU A 107 19.60 10.13 19.88
CA LEU A 107 18.48 11.07 19.79
C LEU A 107 17.40 10.77 20.83
N SER A 108 17.13 9.50 21.12
CA SER A 108 16.17 9.11 22.15
C SER A 108 16.60 9.57 23.53
N THR A 109 17.89 9.43 23.82
CA THR A 109 18.49 9.89 25.07
C THR A 109 18.49 11.41 25.17
N TYR A 110 18.86 12.10 24.09
CA TYR A 110 18.95 13.56 24.06
C TYR A 110 17.58 14.26 24.17
N THR A 111 16.55 13.70 23.53
CA THR A 111 15.20 14.29 23.49
C THR A 111 14.24 13.76 24.55
N GLU A 112 14.65 12.74 25.31
CA GLU A 112 13.80 11.99 26.24
C GLU A 112 12.53 11.41 25.57
N LYS A 113 12.61 11.09 24.27
CA LYS A 113 11.51 10.52 23.47
C LYS A 113 11.96 9.26 22.76
N ASP A 114 11.08 8.26 22.67
CA ASP A 114 11.36 7.04 21.91
C ASP A 114 11.47 7.36 20.42
N THR A 115 12.71 7.37 19.90
CA THR A 115 13.03 7.61 18.50
C THR A 115 13.35 6.28 17.83
N LYS A 116 12.77 6.01 16.67
CA LYS A 116 12.99 4.76 15.93
C LYS A 116 14.04 4.96 14.83
N GLU A 117 14.92 3.97 14.67
CA GLU A 117 16.00 3.93 13.67
C GLU A 117 15.52 4.10 12.22
N ASN A 118 14.30 3.67 11.95
CA ASN A 118 13.65 3.73 10.65
C ASN A 118 12.77 4.98 10.48
N ASN A 119 12.68 5.85 11.48
CA ASN A 119 11.85 7.06 11.47
C ASN A 119 12.55 8.22 12.19
N LEU A 120 13.73 8.59 11.69
CA LEU A 120 14.52 9.71 12.22
C LEU A 120 14.04 11.07 11.72
N ASP A 121 13.34 11.15 10.58
CA ASP A 121 12.77 12.39 10.03
C ASP A 121 13.73 13.60 9.94
N LEU A 122 15.02 13.33 9.70
CA LEU A 122 16.06 14.35 9.55
C LEU A 122 15.84 15.21 8.30
N THR A 123 16.09 16.50 8.43
CA THR A 123 16.04 17.48 7.33
C THR A 123 17.30 18.35 7.29
N GLN A 124 17.51 19.09 6.19
CA GLN A 124 18.66 19.99 6.00
C GLN A 124 20.01 19.28 6.27
N ILE A 125 20.23 18.15 5.59
CA ILE A 125 21.40 17.31 5.84
C ILE A 125 22.62 17.84 5.08
N GLU A 126 23.70 18.11 5.82
CA GLU A 126 24.98 18.57 5.29
C GLU A 126 26.13 17.75 5.88
N ILE A 127 27.09 17.37 5.04
CA ILE A 127 28.32 16.67 5.46
C ILE A 127 29.46 17.68 5.43
N THR A 128 30.15 17.83 6.55
CA THR A 128 31.31 18.72 6.64
C THR A 128 32.42 18.31 5.67
N ASN A 129 33.28 19.26 5.30
CA ASN A 129 34.35 19.04 4.31
C ASN A 129 35.36 17.94 4.72
N ASP A 130 35.62 17.77 6.02
CA ASP A 130 36.46 16.70 6.58
C ASP A 130 35.77 15.32 6.60
N ARG A 131 34.47 15.27 6.29
CA ARG A 131 33.63 14.06 6.29
C ARG A 131 33.50 13.42 7.67
N GLU A 132 33.80 14.15 8.74
CA GLU A 132 33.72 13.66 10.11
C GLU A 132 32.35 13.93 10.74
N PHE A 133 31.65 14.98 10.30
CA PHE A 133 30.39 15.41 10.88
C PHE A 133 29.26 15.45 9.85
N VAL A 134 28.06 15.16 10.34
CA VAL A 134 26.81 15.33 9.62
C VAL A 134 25.96 16.31 10.42
N GLU A 135 25.61 17.42 9.81
CA GLU A 135 24.71 18.43 10.35
C GLU A 135 23.30 18.17 9.81
N PHE A 136 22.29 18.36 10.65
CA PHE A 136 20.89 18.15 10.32
C PHE A 136 19.97 18.83 11.32
N ASN A 137 18.71 18.99 10.92
CA ASN A 137 17.61 19.36 11.80
C ASN A 137 16.83 18.11 12.22
N PHE A 138 16.51 18.02 13.52
CA PHE A 138 15.73 16.95 14.16
C PHE A 138 14.71 17.52 15.15
#